data_AF-A0AAV0WNP2-F1
#
_entry.id   AF-A0AAV0WNP2-F1
#
_cell.length_a   1.000
_cell.length_b   1.000
_cell.length_c   1.000
_cell.angle_alpha   90.00
_cell.angle_beta   90.00
_cell.angle_gamma   90.00
#
_symmetry.space_group_name_H-M   'P 1'
#
loop_
_entity.id
_entity.type
_entity.pdbx_description
1 polymer ?
#
loop_
_entity_poly.entity_id
_entity_poly.type
_entity_poly.pdbx_seq_one_letter_code
_entity_poly.pdbx_strand_id
1 'polypeptide(L)'
;MVEMFKNMKVINKYDGSDVTKIVNFINGLLITISGLIMLWNTLNPEQKKGFALQTGRISQDCLENFFGIFRQQHANSYNPTPIQLIWAYKKIFCLEYFKHSLNANCIEDLDSVLCKVN
;
A
#
# COMPACT_ATOMS: atom_id res chain seq x y z
N MET A 1 -15.32 5.95 -19.37
CA MET A 1 -14.64 4.84 -18.67
C MET A 1 -15.59 4.10 -17.72
N VAL A 2 -16.31 4.77 -16.82
CA VAL A 2 -17.33 4.13 -15.96
C VAL A 2 -18.35 3.32 -16.76
N GLU A 3 -18.91 3.91 -17.82
CA GLU A 3 -19.92 3.26 -18.66
C GLU A 3 -19.40 2.01 -19.39
N MET A 4 -18.11 1.98 -19.71
CA MET A 4 -17.48 0.80 -20.30
C MET A 4 -17.49 -0.38 -19.32
N PHE A 5 -17.12 -0.13 -18.05
CA PHE A 5 -17.09 -1.18 -17.03
C PHE A 5 -18.49 -1.61 -16.58
N LYS A 6 -19.47 -0.70 -16.57
CA LYS A 6 -20.88 -1.05 -16.28
C LYS A 6 -21.47 -2.04 -17.29
N ASN A 7 -21.08 -1.90 -18.56
CA ASN A 7 -21.60 -2.72 -19.65
C ASN A 7 -20.68 -3.91 -20.00
N MET A 8 -19.59 -4.10 -19.23
CA MET A 8 -18.64 -5.18 -19.46
C MET A 8 -19.27 -6.53 -19.08
N LYS A 9 -19.10 -7.52 -19.95
CA LYS A 9 -19.43 -8.92 -19.68
C LYS A 9 -18.16 -9.77 -19.61
N VAL A 10 -18.17 -10.74 -18.71
CA VAL A 10 -17.10 -11.74 -18.60
C VAL A 10 -17.68 -13.08 -19.01
N ILE A 11 -17.11 -13.63 -20.08
CA ILE A 11 -17.55 -14.88 -20.68
C ILE A 11 -16.54 -15.97 -20.34
N ASN A 12 -17.01 -17.09 -19.82
CA ASN A 12 -16.20 -18.26 -19.58
C ASN A 12 -15.77 -18.85 -20.93
N LYS A 13 -14.46 -19.01 -21.14
CA LYS A 13 -13.89 -19.52 -22.38
C LYS A 13 -14.31 -20.97 -22.69
N TYR A 14 -14.59 -21.79 -21.68
CA TYR A 14 -14.80 -23.22 -21.85
C TYR A 14 -16.24 -23.58 -22.24
N ASP A 15 -17.22 -22.93 -21.63
CA ASP A 15 -18.66 -23.24 -21.83
C ASP A 15 -19.47 -22.06 -22.39
N GLY A 16 -18.84 -20.89 -22.60
CA GLY A 16 -19.49 -19.69 -23.12
C GLY A 16 -20.45 -19.02 -22.13
N SER A 17 -20.49 -19.47 -20.88
CA SER A 17 -21.39 -18.91 -19.87
C SER A 17 -21.02 -17.49 -19.47
N ASP A 18 -22.03 -16.67 -19.15
CA ASP A 18 -21.84 -15.34 -18.58
C ASP A 18 -21.54 -15.45 -17.09
N VAL A 19 -20.29 -15.19 -16.72
CA VAL A 19 -19.77 -15.25 -15.34
C VAL A 19 -19.58 -13.87 -14.72
N THR A 20 -20.15 -12.82 -15.33
CA THR A 20 -19.99 -11.42 -14.90
C THR A 20 -20.38 -11.22 -13.43
N LYS A 21 -21.41 -11.93 -12.95
CA LYS A 21 -21.89 -11.82 -11.56
C LYS A 21 -20.98 -12.49 -10.52
N ILE A 22 -20.10 -13.39 -10.95
CA ILE A 22 -19.24 -14.18 -10.06
C ILE A 22 -17.88 -13.48 -9.89
N VAL A 23 -17.47 -12.68 -10.88
CA VAL A 23 -16.22 -11.92 -10.81
C VAL A 23 -16.42 -10.60 -10.05
N ASN A 24 -15.52 -10.31 -9.12
CA ASN A 24 -15.61 -9.11 -8.29
C ASN A 24 -14.83 -7.91 -8.85
N PHE A 25 -13.94 -8.12 -9.83
CA PHE A 25 -13.03 -7.06 -10.28
C PHE A 25 -13.75 -5.90 -10.97
N ILE A 26 -14.87 -6.14 -11.68
CA ILE A 26 -15.63 -5.07 -12.33
C ILE A 26 -16.18 -4.12 -11.27
N ASN A 27 -16.80 -4.65 -10.22
CA ASN A 27 -17.27 -3.86 -9.09
C ASN A 27 -16.10 -3.14 -8.39
N GLY A 28 -14.98 -3.85 -8.18
CA GLY A 28 -13.76 -3.26 -7.62
C GLY A 28 -13.26 -2.06 -8.42
N LEU A 29 -13.21 -2.15 -9.76
CA LEU A 29 -12.80 -1.05 -10.64
C LEU A 29 -13.79 0.12 -10.58
N LEU A 30 -15.10 -0.16 -10.58
CA LEU A 30 -16.13 0.88 -10.45
C LEU A 30 -16.01 1.64 -9.12
N ILE A 31 -15.78 0.92 -8.02
CA ILE A 31 -15.52 1.51 -6.69
C ILE A 31 -14.25 2.35 -6.73
N THR A 32 -13.14 1.83 -7.26
CA THR A 32 -11.86 2.55 -7.34
C THR A 32 -11.97 3.84 -8.16
N ILE A 33 -12.64 3.80 -9.32
CA ILE A 33 -12.87 4.99 -10.15
C ILE A 33 -13.71 6.02 -9.38
N SER A 34 -14.80 5.58 -8.77
CA SER A 34 -15.70 6.46 -8.00
C SER A 34 -14.96 7.08 -6.82
N GLY A 35 -14.19 6.29 -6.07
CA GLY A 35 -13.38 6.75 -4.94
C GLY A 35 -12.30 7.75 -5.34
N LEU A 36 -11.62 7.54 -6.47
CA LEU A 36 -10.63 8.49 -6.99
C LEU A 36 -11.26 9.83 -7.38
N ILE A 37 -12.44 9.81 -8.02
CA ILE A 37 -13.19 11.03 -8.35
C ILE A 37 -13.60 11.77 -7.07
N MET A 38 -14.15 11.05 -6.08
CA MET A 38 -14.54 11.62 -4.80
C MET A 38 -13.34 12.22 -4.05
N LEU A 39 -12.22 11.51 -4.02
CA LEU A 39 -10.98 11.96 -3.40
C LEU A 39 -10.45 13.23 -4.08
N TRP A 40 -10.40 13.24 -5.42
CA TRP A 40 -9.98 14.39 -6.20
C TRP A 40 -10.83 15.62 -5.87
N ASN A 41 -12.16 15.49 -5.90
CA ASN A 41 -13.06 16.59 -5.60
C ASN A 41 -12.92 17.08 -4.14
N THR A 42 -12.78 16.15 -3.20
CA THR A 42 -12.61 16.47 -1.76
C THR A 42 -11.32 17.24 -1.49
N LEU A 43 -10.24 16.92 -2.22
CA LEU A 43 -8.94 17.58 -2.05
C LEU A 43 -8.92 19.00 -2.64
N ASN A 44 -9.95 19.39 -3.38
CA ASN A 44 -10.18 20.69 -4.00
C ASN A 44 -8.93 21.25 -4.73
N PRO A 45 -8.45 20.55 -5.77
CA PRO A 45 -7.18 20.82 -6.42
C PRO A 45 -7.18 22.13 -7.21
N GLU A 46 -8.35 22.61 -7.64
CA GLU A 46 -8.50 23.90 -8.32
C GLU A 46 -8.05 25.09 -7.47
N GLN A 47 -8.12 24.96 -6.14
CA GLN A 47 -7.64 25.96 -5.20
C GLN A 47 -6.15 25.84 -4.87
N LYS A 48 -5.47 24.79 -5.36
CA LYS A 48 -4.09 24.47 -5.02
C LYS A 48 -3.24 24.47 -6.30
N LYS A 49 -2.59 25.61 -6.56
CA LYS A 49 -1.73 25.79 -7.74
C LYS A 49 -0.66 24.67 -7.81
N GLY A 50 -0.66 23.94 -8.92
CA GLY A 50 0.31 22.85 -9.16
C GLY A 50 0.04 21.55 -8.41
N PHE A 51 -1.15 21.40 -7.80
CA PHE A 51 -1.50 20.17 -7.12
C PHE A 51 -1.73 19.03 -8.13
N ALA A 52 -1.10 17.89 -7.86
CA ALA A 52 -1.31 16.65 -8.59
C ALA A 52 -1.54 15.52 -7.59
N LEU A 53 -2.55 14.69 -7.85
CA LEU A 53 -2.81 13.50 -7.05
C LEU A 53 -1.84 12.39 -7.46
N GLN A 54 -0.98 11.97 -6.54
CA GLN A 54 -0.03 10.87 -6.78
C GLN A 54 -0.74 9.52 -6.61
N THR A 55 -1.38 9.04 -7.68
CA THR A 55 -2.14 7.77 -7.67
C THR A 55 -1.29 6.55 -7.34
N GLY A 56 0.01 6.58 -7.64
CA GLY A 56 0.96 5.53 -7.23
C GLY A 56 1.15 5.38 -5.71
N ARG A 57 0.66 6.32 -4.90
CA ARG A 57 0.65 6.20 -3.43
C ARG A 57 -0.66 5.64 -2.87
N ILE A 58 -1.65 5.38 -3.72
CA ILE A 58 -2.98 4.87 -3.34
C ILE A 58 -3.02 3.34 -3.47
N SER A 59 -2.12 2.73 -4.25
CA SER A 59 -1.98 1.28 -4.35
C SER A 59 -1.35 0.67 -3.09
N GLN A 60 -1.46 -0.66 -2.99
CA GLN A 60 -0.86 -1.43 -1.90
C GLN A 60 0.61 -1.80 -2.17
N ASP A 61 1.18 -1.36 -3.30
CA ASP A 61 2.53 -1.74 -3.74
C ASP A 61 3.60 -1.39 -2.70
N CYS A 62 3.45 -0.26 -1.99
CA CYS A 62 4.39 0.12 -0.93
C CYS A 62 4.39 -0.89 0.23
N LEU A 63 3.23 -1.43 0.56
CA LEU A 63 3.08 -2.47 1.59
C LEU A 63 3.59 -3.82 1.10
N GLU A 64 3.33 -4.18 -0.16
CA GLU A 64 3.86 -5.40 -0.76
C GLU A 64 5.39 -5.41 -0.83
N ASN A 65 5.98 -4.27 -1.22
CA ASN A 65 7.42 -4.05 -1.21
C ASN A 65 7.98 -4.17 0.22
N PHE A 66 7.30 -3.59 1.21
CA PHE A 66 7.69 -3.71 2.62
C PHE A 66 7.69 -5.17 3.10
N PHE A 67 6.66 -5.95 2.76
CA PHE A 67 6.67 -7.40 3.02
C PHE A 67 7.81 -8.13 2.28
N GLY A 68 8.20 -7.64 1.09
CA GLY A 68 9.39 -8.12 0.38
C GLY A 68 10.67 -7.97 1.21
N ILE A 69 10.85 -6.82 1.86
CA ILE A 69 12.01 -6.57 2.74
C ILE A 69 12.04 -7.58 3.90
N PHE A 70 10.89 -7.92 4.49
CA PHE A 70 10.82 -8.92 5.55
C PHE A 70 11.21 -10.31 5.09
N ARG A 71 10.74 -10.74 3.91
CA ARG A 71 11.12 -12.03 3.33
C ARG A 71 12.62 -12.10 3.04
N GLN A 72 13.26 -10.98 2.70
CA GLN A 72 14.70 -10.91 2.46
C GLN A 72 15.56 -11.01 3.73
N GLN A 73 15.00 -10.80 4.94
CA GLN A 73 15.79 -10.86 6.18
C GLN A 73 16.28 -12.27 6.54
N HIS A 74 15.65 -13.32 6.01
CA HIS A 74 15.88 -14.71 6.43
C HIS A 74 16.52 -15.58 5.35
N ALA A 75 17.26 -14.98 4.41
CA ALA A 75 17.94 -15.65 3.30
C ALA A 75 17.02 -16.63 2.55
N ASN A 76 17.21 -17.94 2.72
CA ASN A 76 16.44 -18.99 2.04
C ASN A 76 15.02 -19.21 2.61
N SER A 77 14.62 -18.50 3.66
CA SER A 77 13.27 -18.60 4.23
C SER A 77 12.32 -17.58 3.60
N TYR A 78 11.81 -17.91 2.41
CA TYR A 78 10.85 -17.06 1.69
C TYR A 78 9.50 -16.92 2.42
N ASN A 79 9.17 -17.89 3.28
CA ASN A 79 7.93 -17.94 4.06
C ASN A 79 8.28 -17.92 5.56
N PRO A 80 8.49 -16.74 6.16
CA PRO A 80 8.81 -16.64 7.58
C PRO A 80 7.62 -17.10 8.43
N THR A 81 7.90 -17.73 9.56
CA THR A 81 6.91 -17.98 10.60
C THR A 81 6.44 -16.65 11.22
N PRO A 82 5.27 -16.60 11.88
CA PRO A 82 4.78 -15.38 12.51
C PRO A 82 5.79 -14.74 13.48
N ILE A 83 6.54 -15.54 14.25
CA ILE A 83 7.56 -15.00 15.17
C ILE A 83 8.76 -14.41 14.42
N GLN A 84 9.18 -15.03 13.32
CA GLN A 84 10.24 -14.51 12.45
C GLN A 84 9.83 -13.20 11.76
N LEU A 85 8.55 -13.07 11.40
CA LEU A 85 7.99 -11.81 10.88
C LEU A 85 8.05 -10.71 11.94
N ILE A 86 7.64 -10.99 13.18
CA ILE A 86 7.70 -10.03 14.29
C ILE A 86 9.15 -9.59 14.56
N TRP A 87 10.10 -10.52 14.57
CA TRP A 87 11.52 -10.19 14.75
C TRP A 87 12.08 -9.36 13.60
N ALA A 88 11.75 -9.71 12.35
CA ALA A 88 12.15 -8.92 11.18
C ALA A 88 11.56 -7.51 11.23
N TYR A 89 10.28 -7.37 11.59
CA TYR A 89 9.62 -6.08 11.78
C TYR A 89 10.35 -5.23 12.82
N LYS A 90 10.57 -5.78 14.03
CA LYS A 90 11.27 -5.06 15.12
C LYS A 90 12.66 -4.60 14.69
N LYS A 91 13.42 -5.49 14.04
CA LYS A 91 14.76 -5.18 13.53
C LYS A 91 14.74 -4.04 12.51
N ILE A 92 13.91 -4.15 11.47
CA ILE A 92 13.82 -3.14 10.41
C ILE A 92 13.28 -1.82 10.94
N PHE A 93 12.29 -1.87 11.83
CA PHE A 93 11.78 -0.67 12.49
C PHE A 93 12.91 0.08 13.19
N CYS A 94 13.72 -0.60 14.02
CA CYS A 94 14.83 0.07 14.68
C CYS A 94 15.89 0.58 13.69
N LEU A 95 16.22 -0.19 12.65
CA LEU A 95 17.23 0.21 11.67
C LEU A 95 16.80 1.39 10.80
N GLU A 96 15.53 1.49 10.42
CA GLU A 96 15.04 2.57 9.57
C GLU A 96 14.58 3.79 10.37
N TYR A 97 13.98 3.59 11.54
CA TYR A 97 13.47 4.68 12.38
C TYR A 97 14.59 5.44 13.10
N PHE A 98 15.63 4.72 13.57
CA PHE A 98 16.78 5.33 14.25
C PHE A 98 17.95 5.64 13.31
N LYS A 99 17.76 5.59 11.99
CA LYS A 99 18.76 6.06 11.04
C LYS A 99 18.93 7.57 11.20
N HIS A 100 20.05 7.96 11.80
CA HIS A 100 20.44 9.37 11.87
C HIS A 100 20.56 9.95 10.46
N SER A 101 19.92 11.10 10.24
CA SER A 101 20.15 11.90 9.05
C SER A 101 21.59 12.41 9.08
N LEU A 102 22.34 12.20 8.00
CA LEU A 102 23.73 12.69 7.86
C LEU A 102 23.86 14.21 8.06
N ASN A 103 22.76 14.97 7.92
CA ASN A 103 22.68 16.42 8.09
C ASN A 103 21.84 16.84 9.30
N ALA A 104 21.53 15.94 10.23
CA ALA A 104 20.76 16.26 11.42
C ALA A 104 21.65 17.08 12.38
N ASN A 105 21.48 18.39 12.35
CA ASN A 105 21.79 19.29 13.44
C ASN A 105 20.90 18.94 14.63
N CYS A 106 21.43 18.10 15.51
CA CYS A 106 20.85 17.56 16.74
C CYS A 106 19.71 18.39 17.34
N ILE A 107 18.48 17.95 17.11
CA ILE A 107 17.36 18.17 18.03
C ILE A 107 17.33 16.94 18.93
N GLU A 108 17.12 17.13 20.24
CA GLU A 108 17.11 16.04 21.22
C GLU A 108 16.20 14.89 20.76
N ASP A 109 16.81 13.71 20.58
CA ASP A 109 16.11 12.52 20.13
C ASP A 109 15.21 11.93 21.22
N LEU A 110 14.15 11.27 20.77
CA LEU A 110 13.19 10.50 21.59
C LEU A 110 13.79 9.22 22.21
N ASP A 111 15.12 9.13 22.33
CA ASP A 111 15.86 7.99 22.87
C ASP A 111 15.44 7.64 24.31
N SER A 112 14.92 8.61 25.05
CA SER A 112 14.33 8.40 26.37
C SER A 112 13.14 7.43 26.38
N VAL A 113 12.47 7.21 25.23
CA VAL A 113 11.44 6.17 25.06
C VAL A 113 12.05 4.77 25.13
N LEU A 114 13.28 4.57 24.63
CA LEU A 114 13.97 3.28 24.70
C LEU A 114 14.35 2.90 26.13
N CYS A 115 14.61 3.89 26.99
CA CYS A 115 14.87 3.66 28.42
C CYS A 115 13.61 3.28 29.22
N LYS A 116 12.42 3.30 28.61
CA LYS A 116 11.13 3.04 29.29
C LYS A 116 10.42 1.77 28.83
N VAL A 117 10.94 1.08 27.82
CA VAL A 117 10.41 -0.22 27.40
C VAL A 117 11.01 -1.31 28.30
N ASN A 118 10.39 -1.51 29.46
CA ASN A 118 10.54 -2.73 30.26
C ASN A 118 9.60 -3.82 29.74
#